data_AF-A6JM74-F1
#
_entry.id   AF-A6JM74-F1
#
_cell.length_a   1.000
_cell.length_b   1.000
_cell.length_c   1.000
_cell.angle_alpha   90.00
_cell.angle_beta   90.00
_cell.angle_gamma   90.00
#
_symmetry.space_group_name_H-M   'P 1'
#
loop_
_entity.id
_entity.type
_entity.pdbx_description
1 polymer ?
#
loop_
_entity_poly.entity_id
_entity_poly.type
_entity_poly.pdbx_seq_one_letter_code
_entity_poly.pdbx_strand_id
1 'polypeptide(L)'
;MSAFPMLGPLCFLWTVCLSISPLGQQGVQAFQCSNGVSLPSDHVCDFIDHCGDNSDEQRCCSYGRCNFEDGLCSMIQDQTLLPGWTRRSGVKSASPPFWDHNGNISAHFLALVYRVDSISSKIKSRIFLPTND
;
A
#
# COMPACT_ATOMS: atom_id res chain seq x y z
N MET A 1 -3.29 -68.92 31.87
CA MET A 1 -2.06 -69.74 31.88
C MET A 1 -1.16 -69.20 30.80
N SER A 2 0.05 -68.76 31.19
CA SER A 2 1.30 -68.66 30.38
C SER A 2 1.27 -67.89 29.04
N ALA A 3 2.15 -66.93 28.73
CA ALA A 3 3.42 -66.57 29.35
C ALA A 3 3.89 -65.19 28.85
N PHE A 4 4.52 -64.41 29.73
CA PHE A 4 5.59 -63.46 29.40
C PHE A 4 6.91 -64.08 29.94
N PRO A 5 8.06 -63.82 29.31
CA PRO A 5 9.03 -62.91 29.97
C PRO A 5 9.82 -62.01 28.97
N MET A 6 10.07 -60.72 29.29
CA MET A 6 11.32 -60.09 29.86
C MET A 6 12.43 -59.87 28.80
N LEU A 7 13.15 -58.74 28.63
CA LEU A 7 13.41 -57.44 29.28
C LEU A 7 13.82 -56.44 28.16
N GLY A 8 13.52 -55.14 28.22
CA GLY A 8 14.28 -54.16 29.01
C GLY A 8 14.04 -52.71 28.54
N PRO A 9 14.39 -51.71 29.35
CA PRO A 9 13.78 -50.37 29.37
C PRO A 9 14.57 -49.34 28.54
N LEU A 10 13.91 -48.25 28.16
CA LEU A 10 14.40 -46.86 27.88
C LEU A 10 13.28 -46.18 27.04
N CYS A 11 12.25 -45.61 27.65
CA CYS A 11 12.17 -44.24 28.16
C CYS A 11 12.47 -43.16 27.09
N PHE A 12 11.52 -42.22 26.93
CA PHE A 12 11.59 -40.92 26.23
C PHE A 12 11.50 -40.97 24.69
N LEU A 13 10.76 -40.14 23.96
CA LEU A 13 9.92 -38.96 24.21
C LEU A 13 9.02 -38.73 22.98
N TRP A 14 7.79 -38.30 23.24
CA TRP A 14 6.97 -37.39 22.41
C TRP A 14 7.00 -37.59 20.89
N THR A 15 5.95 -38.22 20.36
CA THR A 15 5.43 -37.88 19.02
C THR A 15 5.08 -36.39 19.00
N VAL A 16 6.05 -35.56 18.62
CA VAL A 16 5.81 -34.19 18.18
C VAL A 16 4.87 -34.32 17.00
N CYS A 17 3.61 -33.96 17.23
CA CYS A 17 2.66 -33.71 16.17
C CYS A 17 3.33 -32.67 15.27
N LEU A 18 3.74 -33.09 14.07
CA LEU A 18 4.17 -32.21 12.99
C LEU A 18 2.95 -31.42 12.50
N SER A 19 2.42 -30.55 13.36
CA SER A 19 1.66 -29.39 12.95
C SER A 19 2.67 -28.38 12.43
N ILE A 20 3.09 -28.56 11.18
CA ILE A 20 3.61 -27.46 10.37
C ILE A 20 2.42 -26.53 10.11
N SER A 21 2.03 -25.77 11.12
CA SER A 21 1.26 -24.55 10.87
C SER A 21 2.29 -23.54 10.37
N PRO A 22 2.15 -23.00 9.15
CA PRO A 22 3.09 -22.00 8.67
C PRO A 22 3.07 -20.83 9.65
N LEU A 23 4.26 -20.49 10.13
CA LEU A 23 4.52 -19.21 10.76
C LEU A 23 4.29 -18.13 9.69
N GLY A 24 3.33 -17.24 9.94
CA GLY A 24 3.04 -16.06 9.10
C GLY A 24 1.68 -16.18 8.41
N GLN A 25 0.72 -15.30 8.65
CA GLN A 25 0.88 -13.86 8.87
C GLN A 25 0.20 -13.40 10.15
N GLN A 26 0.98 -12.74 10.99
CA GLN A 26 0.48 -11.84 12.02
C GLN A 26 -0.43 -10.82 11.32
N GLY A 27 -1.68 -10.77 11.75
CA GLY A 27 -2.78 -10.10 11.04
C GLY A 27 -2.41 -8.72 10.51
N VAL A 28 -2.29 -8.63 9.19
CA VAL A 28 -2.64 -7.40 8.49
C VAL A 28 -4.14 -7.25 8.72
N GLN A 29 -4.58 -6.11 9.26
CA GLN A 29 -6.01 -5.86 9.42
C GLN A 29 -6.67 -6.01 8.04
N ALA A 30 -7.48 -7.06 7.88
CA ALA A 30 -8.12 -7.37 6.63
C ALA A 30 -9.39 -6.51 6.51
N PHE A 31 -9.45 -5.69 5.47
CA PHE A 31 -10.70 -5.04 5.07
C PHE A 31 -11.58 -6.06 4.35
N GLN A 32 -12.87 -6.05 4.63
CA GLN A 32 -13.83 -6.95 3.99
C GLN A 32 -14.74 -6.17 3.05
N CYS A 33 -14.65 -6.48 1.76
CA CYS A 33 -15.49 -5.94 0.70
C CYS A 33 -16.96 -6.33 0.90
N SER A 34 -17.87 -5.61 0.24
CA SER A 34 -19.32 -5.91 0.31
C SER A 34 -19.68 -7.23 -0.36
N ASN A 35 -18.91 -7.64 -1.38
CA ASN A 35 -18.99 -8.95 -2.00
C ASN A 35 -18.30 -10.09 -1.22
N GLY A 36 -17.69 -9.79 -0.07
CA GLY A 36 -17.04 -10.77 0.81
C GLY A 36 -15.56 -11.05 0.53
N VAL A 37 -14.95 -10.41 -0.48
CA VAL A 37 -13.50 -10.47 -0.70
C VAL A 37 -12.76 -9.79 0.46
N SER A 38 -11.66 -10.39 0.91
CA SER A 38 -10.79 -9.79 1.94
C SER A 38 -9.55 -9.17 1.31
N LEU A 39 -9.27 -7.93 1.65
CA LEU A 39 -8.14 -7.15 1.16
C LEU A 39 -7.22 -6.72 2.30
N PRO A 40 -5.92 -6.58 2.05
CA PRO A 40 -5.01 -5.93 2.99
C PRO A 40 -5.32 -4.42 3.07
N SER A 41 -5.00 -3.78 4.20
CA SER A 41 -5.36 -2.37 4.44
C SER A 41 -4.70 -1.37 3.46
N ASP A 42 -3.60 -1.75 2.82
CA ASP A 42 -2.90 -0.95 1.79
C ASP A 42 -3.65 -0.90 0.45
N HIS A 43 -4.59 -1.82 0.23
CA HIS A 43 -5.49 -1.83 -0.95
C HIS A 43 -6.80 -1.09 -0.70
N VAL A 44 -6.94 -0.40 0.44
CA VAL A 44 -8.16 0.34 0.76
C VAL A 44 -7.91 1.82 0.52
N CYS A 45 -8.79 2.47 -0.23
CA CYS A 45 -8.75 3.90 -0.48
C CYS A 45 -7.53 4.35 -1.31
N ASP A 46 -7.13 3.55 -2.30
CA ASP A 46 -5.97 3.76 -3.17
C ASP A 46 -6.33 4.14 -4.62
N PHE A 47 -7.62 4.36 -4.90
CA PHE A 47 -8.20 4.65 -6.23
C PHE A 47 -8.24 3.47 -7.21
N ILE A 48 -8.00 2.25 -6.76
CA ILE A 48 -8.11 1.03 -7.57
C ILE A 48 -9.24 0.18 -6.99
N ASP A 49 -10.14 -0.29 -7.85
CA ASP A 49 -11.20 -1.22 -7.43
C ASP A 49 -10.60 -2.64 -7.30
N HIS A 50 -10.10 -2.97 -6.11
CA HIS A 50 -9.58 -4.30 -5.80
C HIS A 50 -10.70 -5.27 -5.44
N CYS A 51 -11.82 -4.76 -4.94
CA CYS A 51 -12.98 -5.59 -4.63
C CYS A 51 -13.71 -6.09 -5.90
N GLY A 52 -13.68 -5.33 -6.99
CA GLY A 52 -14.51 -5.52 -8.18
C GLY A 52 -15.96 -5.01 -8.03
N ASP A 53 -16.31 -4.51 -6.85
CA ASP A 53 -17.58 -3.85 -6.52
C ASP A 53 -17.37 -2.42 -5.98
N ASN A 54 -16.12 -1.94 -5.99
CA ASN A 54 -15.67 -0.63 -5.55
C ASN A 54 -16.01 -0.31 -4.08
N SER A 55 -16.19 -1.33 -3.22
CA SER A 55 -16.54 -1.13 -1.82
C SER A 55 -15.36 -0.71 -0.93
N ASP A 56 -14.14 -1.04 -1.34
CA ASP A 56 -12.85 -0.53 -0.82
C ASP A 56 -12.69 0.99 -1.00
N GLU A 57 -13.37 1.59 -1.99
CA GLU A 57 -13.22 3.01 -2.32
C GLU A 57 -14.36 3.93 -1.79
N GLN A 58 -15.37 3.38 -1.12
CA GLN A 58 -16.59 4.11 -0.74
C GLN A 58 -16.47 4.93 0.56
N ARG A 59 -15.54 4.63 1.47
CA ARG A 59 -15.47 5.23 2.82
C ARG A 59 -14.13 5.89 3.16
N CYS A 60 -13.61 6.65 2.21
CA CYS A 60 -12.25 7.18 2.26
C CYS A 60 -12.12 8.62 2.79
N CYS A 61 -13.14 9.17 3.47
CA CYS A 61 -13.13 10.56 3.94
C CYS A 61 -12.02 10.87 4.96
N SER A 62 -11.60 9.87 5.73
CA SER A 62 -10.47 9.99 6.67
C SER A 62 -9.11 10.01 5.96
N TYR A 63 -9.03 9.47 4.74
CA TYR A 63 -7.78 9.35 4.00
C TYR A 63 -7.42 10.66 3.31
N GLY A 64 -6.17 11.10 3.47
CA GLY A 64 -5.61 12.17 2.64
C GLY A 64 -5.15 11.62 1.31
N ARG A 65 -6.08 11.50 0.35
CA ARG A 65 -5.77 10.95 -0.98
C ARG A 65 -5.42 12.05 -1.99
N CYS A 66 -4.46 11.79 -2.86
CA CYS A 66 -4.13 12.68 -3.97
C CYS A 66 -3.54 11.92 -5.15
N ASN A 67 -4.30 11.77 -6.22
CA ASN A 67 -3.88 11.17 -7.50
C ASN A 67 -3.50 12.22 -8.56
N PHE A 68 -3.53 13.51 -8.20
CA PHE A 68 -3.21 14.64 -9.08
C PHE A 68 -4.14 14.83 -10.29
N GLU A 69 -5.28 14.14 -10.38
CA GLU A 69 -6.24 14.42 -11.45
C GLU A 69 -6.89 15.81 -11.32
N ASP A 70 -7.01 16.31 -10.10
CA ASP A 70 -7.46 17.68 -9.80
C ASP A 70 -6.37 18.47 -9.05
N GLY A 71 -5.54 19.18 -9.83
CA GLY A 71 -4.49 20.04 -9.30
C GLY A 71 -3.47 19.32 -8.40
N LEU A 72 -3.05 20.00 -7.33
CA LEU A 72 -2.16 19.44 -6.29
C LEU A 72 -2.95 18.96 -5.06
N CYS A 73 -4.27 18.80 -5.17
CA CYS A 73 -5.15 18.53 -4.03
C CYS A 73 -4.96 19.61 -2.93
N SER A 74 -4.68 19.21 -1.69
CA SER A 74 -4.32 20.11 -0.58
C SER A 74 -2.81 20.29 -0.38
N MET A 75 -1.97 19.85 -1.34
CA MET A 75 -0.53 20.00 -1.25
C MET A 75 -0.09 21.41 -1.66
N ILE A 76 0.90 21.95 -0.95
CA ILE A 76 1.42 23.31 -1.13
C ILE A 76 2.87 23.20 -1.56
N GLN A 77 3.21 23.83 -2.68
CA GLN A 77 4.57 23.91 -3.19
C GLN A 77 5.28 25.17 -2.71
N ASP A 78 6.59 25.07 -2.51
CA ASP A 78 7.43 26.22 -2.20
C ASP A 78 7.64 27.09 -3.45
N GLN A 79 7.10 28.31 -3.42
CA GLN A 79 7.16 29.25 -4.54
C GLN A 79 8.57 29.76 -4.83
N THR A 80 9.49 29.69 -3.86
CA THR A 80 10.88 30.08 -4.05
C THR A 80 11.68 29.06 -4.88
N LEU A 81 11.11 27.86 -5.06
CA LEU A 81 11.73 26.72 -5.73
C LEU A 81 10.92 26.29 -6.96
N LEU A 82 10.40 27.23 -7.74
CA LEU A 82 9.67 26.98 -8.99
C LEU A 82 10.59 26.86 -10.23
N PRO A 83 10.28 26.01 -11.23
CA PRO A 83 9.04 25.23 -11.35
C PRO A 83 9.00 23.99 -10.43
N GLY A 84 10.14 23.39 -10.05
CA GLY A 84 10.20 22.32 -9.05
C GLY A 84 9.37 21.08 -9.41
N TRP A 85 8.62 20.55 -8.44
CA TRP A 85 7.58 19.55 -8.69
C TRP A 85 6.52 20.11 -9.66
N THR A 86 6.35 19.46 -10.80
CA THR A 86 5.44 19.90 -11.85
C THR A 86 4.44 18.80 -12.16
N ARG A 87 3.16 19.15 -12.17
CA ARG A 87 2.06 18.27 -12.60
C ARG A 87 2.08 18.14 -14.12
N ARG A 88 2.11 16.91 -14.62
CA ARG A 88 2.21 16.60 -16.05
C ARG A 88 1.41 15.35 -16.38
N SER A 89 1.14 15.16 -17.67
CA SER A 89 0.59 13.93 -18.25
C SER A 89 1.42 13.51 -19.47
N GLY A 90 1.28 12.26 -19.91
CA GLY A 90 1.95 11.75 -21.11
C GLY A 90 1.50 12.42 -22.39
N VAL A 91 0.22 12.81 -22.47
CA VAL A 91 -0.38 13.42 -23.68
C VAL A 91 0.34 14.72 -24.09
N LYS A 92 0.80 15.51 -23.11
CA LYS A 92 1.47 16.81 -23.36
C LYS A 92 2.99 16.75 -23.20
N SER A 93 3.53 15.60 -22.80
CA SER A 93 4.93 15.47 -22.43
C SER A 93 5.79 14.88 -23.55
N ALA A 94 6.96 15.46 -23.77
CA ALA A 94 7.95 14.95 -24.72
C ALA A 94 8.97 13.97 -24.10
N SER A 95 9.00 13.85 -22.76
CA SER A 95 9.94 12.99 -22.03
C SER A 95 9.22 11.92 -21.20
N PRO A 96 9.86 10.80 -20.85
CA PRO A 96 9.33 9.86 -19.89
C PRO A 96 9.23 10.43 -18.45
N PRO A 97 8.49 9.79 -17.53
CA PRO A 97 7.46 8.77 -17.81
C PRO A 97 6.26 9.37 -18.56
N PHE A 98 5.49 8.54 -19.28
CA PHE A 98 4.31 8.97 -20.04
C PHE A 98 2.98 8.50 -19.42
N TRP A 99 3.01 7.45 -18.62
CA TRP A 99 1.82 6.92 -17.95
C TRP A 99 1.90 7.24 -16.47
N ASP A 100 0.75 7.50 -15.87
CA ASP A 100 0.64 7.51 -14.42
C ASP A 100 0.85 6.08 -13.85
N HIS A 101 0.77 5.97 -12.54
CA HIS A 101 0.94 4.69 -11.84
C HIS A 101 -0.07 3.63 -12.29
N ASN A 102 -1.23 4.04 -12.82
CA ASN A 102 -2.31 3.16 -13.24
C ASN A 102 -2.30 2.87 -14.75
N GLY A 103 -1.23 3.26 -15.47
CA GLY A 103 -1.07 2.98 -16.89
C GLY A 103 -1.91 3.89 -17.81
N ASN A 104 -2.43 5.01 -17.30
CA ASN A 104 -3.21 5.98 -18.04
C ASN A 104 -2.31 7.12 -18.54
N ILE A 105 -2.27 7.30 -19.87
CA ILE A 105 -1.45 8.33 -20.53
C ILE A 105 -2.00 9.75 -20.35
N SER A 106 -3.33 9.86 -20.16
CA SER A 106 -4.04 11.13 -19.99
C SER A 106 -4.12 11.58 -18.53
N ALA A 107 -3.92 10.64 -17.61
CA ALA A 107 -3.81 10.90 -16.19
C ALA A 107 -2.56 11.72 -15.86
N HIS A 108 -2.59 12.34 -14.69
CA HIS A 108 -1.62 13.29 -14.23
C HIS A 108 -0.79 12.73 -13.09
N PHE A 109 0.47 13.13 -13.07
CA PHE A 109 1.41 12.76 -12.02
C PHE A 109 2.37 13.92 -11.78
N LEU A 110 3.07 13.88 -10.66
CA LEU A 110 4.14 14.81 -10.36
C LEU A 110 5.47 14.32 -10.93
N ALA A 111 6.19 15.21 -11.59
CA ALA A 111 7.60 15.01 -11.90
C ALA A 111 8.43 16.18 -11.43
N LEU A 112 9.64 15.88 -10.98
CA LEU A 112 10.61 16.88 -10.59
C LEU A 112 11.29 17.44 -11.84
N VAL A 113 11.18 18.76 -12.05
CA VAL A 113 11.96 19.46 -13.08
C VAL A 113 13.30 19.87 -12.48
N TYR A 114 14.38 19.35 -13.07
CA TYR A 114 15.74 19.69 -12.67
C TYR A 114 16.03 21.18 -12.91
N ARG A 115 16.71 21.81 -11.95
CA ARG A 115 17.27 23.14 -12.10
C ARG A 115 18.75 23.15 -11.74
N VAL A 116 19.52 23.94 -12.48
CA VAL A 116 20.96 24.10 -12.27
C VAL A 116 21.25 24.89 -10.98
N ASP A 117 20.37 25.84 -10.63
CA ASP A 117 20.49 26.73 -9.46
C ASP A 117 19.91 26.13 -8.17
N SER A 118 19.32 24.93 -8.24
CA SER A 118 18.57 24.37 -7.13
C SER A 118 18.67 22.85 -7.08
N ILE A 119 19.30 22.38 -6.01
CA ILE A 119 19.49 20.94 -5.75
C ILE A 119 18.27 20.28 -5.12
N SER A 120 17.20 21.03 -4.82
CA SER A 120 16.03 20.53 -4.10
C SER A 120 14.74 21.22 -4.52
N SER A 121 13.63 20.51 -4.40
CA SER A 121 12.28 21.07 -4.50
C SER A 121 11.43 20.54 -3.36
N LYS A 122 10.53 21.39 -2.86
CA LYS A 122 9.71 21.09 -1.69
C LYS A 122 8.23 21.21 -2.02
N ILE A 123 7.50 20.15 -1.70
CA ILE A 123 6.03 20.11 -1.66
C ILE A 123 5.63 19.60 -0.28
N LYS A 124 4.58 20.17 0.29
CA LYS A 124 4.08 19.84 1.63
C LYS A 124 2.64 19.40 1.52
N SER A 125 2.27 18.32 2.19
CA SER A 125 0.86 17.97 2.38
C SER A 125 0.20 18.92 3.39
N ARG A 126 -1.11 18.72 3.60
CA ARG A 126 -1.78 19.16 4.82
C ARG A 126 -1.15 18.51 6.06
N ILE A 127 -1.48 19.05 7.24
CA ILE A 127 -1.11 18.45 8.52
C ILE A 127 -2.00 17.22 8.74
N PHE A 128 -1.37 16.09 9.06
CA PHE A 128 -2.04 14.88 9.53
C PHE A 128 -1.87 14.80 11.05
N LEU A 129 -2.98 14.68 11.76
CA LEU A 129 -2.94 14.38 13.19
C LEU A 129 -2.81 12.86 13.35
N PRO A 130 -1.93 12.36 14.23
CA PRO A 130 -1.85 10.93 14.53
C PRO A 130 -3.21 10.42 15.00
N THR A 131 -3.63 9.26 14.52
CA THR A 131 -4.72 8.49 15.13
C THR A 131 -4.10 7.60 16.21
N ASN A 132 -4.73 7.58 17.39
CA ASN A 132 -4.35 6.65 18.46
C ASN A 132 -5.08 5.33 18.17
N ASP A 133 -4.48 4.49 17.31
CA ASP A 133 -4.96 3.12 17.07
C ASP A 133 -4.11 2.10 17.85
#